data_AF-A0A368JUE4-F1
#
_entry.id   AF-A0A368JUE4-F1
#
_cell.length_a   1.000
_cell.length_b   1.000
_cell.length_c   1.000
_cell.angle_alpha   90.00
_cell.angle_beta   90.00
_cell.angle_gamma   90.00
#
_symmetry.space_group_name_H-M   'P 1'
#
loop_
_entity.id
_entity.type
_entity.pdbx_description
1 polymer ?
#
loop_
_entity_poly.entity_id
_entity_poly.type
_entity_poly.pdbx_seq_one_letter_code
_entity_poly.pdbx_strand_id
1 'polypeptide(L)'
;MKKSIYSLVLLLSVGFFTSVQAQKNVRLQGNVNGLGTVMVYLKKTDNANSKPLIVDSTRAVDGKFSFSRTIPEIDFYNVVAAGLPGQVQFIWDGDLTLEGTRDAFREAEVKGSPLTDRWLKFQNEVDLPYREVLMDLYNDRQRSTGDTAIANRVAREEKRLKAEQNQKVAEQIKANPDSQLSLYLLNWYWNQFPKAEARAMYDKLSSSFKSHTLAKRLQNQLK
;
A
#
# COMPACT_ATOMS: atom_id res chain seq x y z
N MET A 1 47.47 29.07 56.14
CA MET A 1 47.85 27.74 55.63
C MET A 1 46.59 26.90 55.42
N LYS A 2 46.53 26.17 54.29
CA LYS A 2 45.52 25.14 53.90
C LYS A 2 44.16 25.69 53.44
N LYS A 3 43.95 25.93 52.14
CA LYS A 3 43.69 25.02 50.99
C LYS A 3 42.18 24.89 50.73
N SER A 4 41.67 25.79 49.89
CA SER A 4 40.35 25.70 49.25
C SER A 4 40.34 24.56 48.23
N ILE A 5 39.36 23.67 48.32
CA ILE A 5 39.05 22.66 47.30
C ILE A 5 37.80 23.16 46.57
N TYR A 6 38.00 23.68 45.36
CA TYR A 6 36.91 23.95 44.43
C TYR A 6 36.69 22.69 43.58
N SER A 7 35.59 21.98 43.83
CA SER A 7 35.14 20.91 42.94
C SER A 7 34.43 21.52 41.73
N LEU A 8 35.12 21.53 40.59
CA LEU A 8 34.59 21.89 39.28
C LEU A 8 33.74 20.71 38.76
N VAL A 9 32.41 20.82 38.85
CA VAL A 9 31.48 19.88 38.21
C VAL A 9 31.23 20.37 36.78
N LEU A 10 31.85 19.69 35.82
CA LEU A 10 31.62 19.89 34.40
C LEU A 10 30.32 19.18 33.99
N LEU A 11 29.21 19.92 33.93
CA LEU A 11 27.93 19.45 33.40
C LEU A 11 28.02 19.35 31.87
N LEU A 12 28.31 18.15 31.38
CA LEU A 12 28.14 17.77 29.97
C LEU A 12 26.64 17.75 29.63
N SER A 13 26.12 18.86 29.11
CA SER A 13 24.81 18.93 28.50
C SER A 13 24.83 18.13 27.19
N VAL A 14 24.43 16.87 27.26
CA VAL A 14 24.10 16.05 26.08
C VAL A 14 22.91 16.71 25.38
N GLY A 15 23.19 17.38 24.27
CA GLY A 15 22.16 17.91 23.39
C GLY A 15 21.31 16.77 22.84
N PHE A 16 20.07 16.68 23.32
CA PHE A 16 19.01 15.94 22.64
C PHE A 16 18.74 16.64 21.30
N PHE A 17 19.42 16.21 20.24
CA PHE A 17 18.92 16.41 18.88
C PHE A 17 17.72 15.47 18.69
N THR A 18 16.56 15.82 19.23
CA THR A 18 15.31 15.33 18.64
C THR A 18 15.16 16.08 17.32
N SER A 19 15.67 15.49 16.25
CA SER A 19 15.23 15.86 14.91
C SER A 19 13.73 15.58 14.86
N VAL A 20 12.92 16.61 15.10
CA VAL A 20 11.54 16.62 14.62
C VAL A 20 11.68 16.57 13.11
N GLN A 21 11.65 15.36 12.56
CA GLN A 21 11.56 15.15 11.13
C GLN A 21 10.31 15.91 10.70
N ALA A 22 10.49 17.08 10.07
CA ALA A 22 9.39 17.91 9.63
C ALA A 22 8.47 17.02 8.79
N GLN A 23 7.30 16.76 9.34
CA GLN A 23 6.38 15.76 8.85
C GLN A 23 5.83 16.31 7.54
N LYS A 24 6.32 15.80 6.39
CA LYS A 24 6.11 16.40 5.07
C LYS A 24 4.61 16.56 4.81
N ASN A 25 4.15 17.81 4.74
CA ASN A 25 2.81 18.12 4.27
C ASN A 25 2.82 17.95 2.75
N VAL A 26 1.91 17.13 2.25
CA VAL A 26 1.75 16.86 0.82
C VAL A 26 0.32 17.11 0.40
N ARG A 27 0.14 17.35 -0.90
CA ARG A 27 -1.14 17.70 -1.50
C ARG A 27 -1.56 16.68 -2.56
N LEU A 28 -2.85 16.41 -2.63
CA LEU A 28 -3.48 15.75 -3.77
C LEU A 28 -4.43 16.76 -4.42
N GLN A 29 -4.24 17.04 -5.70
CA GLN A 29 -5.11 17.91 -6.49
C GLN A 29 -5.90 17.07 -7.48
N GLY A 30 -7.22 17.08 -7.37
CA GLY A 30 -8.10 16.33 -8.27
C GLY A 30 -8.78 17.23 -9.30
N ASN A 31 -8.86 16.75 -10.53
CA ASN A 31 -9.62 17.34 -11.63
C ASN A 31 -10.35 16.22 -12.39
N VAL A 32 -11.64 16.06 -12.12
CA VAL A 32 -12.48 15.04 -12.75
C VAL A 32 -13.55 15.72 -13.59
N ASN A 33 -13.40 15.64 -14.91
CA ASN A 33 -14.31 16.27 -15.85
C ASN A 33 -15.73 15.68 -15.71
N GLY A 34 -16.74 16.56 -15.65
CA GLY A 34 -18.14 16.17 -15.49
C GLY A 34 -18.53 15.73 -14.07
N LEU A 35 -17.64 15.78 -13.08
CA LEU A 35 -17.97 15.40 -11.69
C LEU A 35 -18.91 16.41 -11.01
N GLY A 36 -18.84 17.69 -11.40
CA GLY A 36 -19.68 18.76 -10.85
C GLY A 36 -19.37 19.06 -9.38
N THR A 37 -20.41 19.37 -8.60
CA THR A 37 -20.29 19.75 -7.19
C THR A 37 -20.77 18.63 -6.27
N VAL A 38 -19.86 17.79 -5.78
CA VAL A 38 -20.16 16.64 -4.92
C VAL A 38 -19.18 16.55 -3.75
N MET A 39 -19.54 15.80 -2.71
CA MET A 39 -18.57 15.45 -1.65
C MET A 39 -17.58 14.41 -2.17
N VAL A 40 -16.31 14.60 -1.86
CA VAL A 40 -15.22 13.67 -2.13
C VAL A 40 -14.61 13.26 -0.80
N TYR A 41 -14.41 11.96 -0.63
CA TYR A 41 -13.89 11.36 0.58
C TYR A 41 -12.53 10.74 0.31
N LEU A 42 -11.59 11.00 1.21
CA LEU A 42 -10.32 10.32 1.26
C LEU A 42 -10.42 9.19 2.29
N LYS A 43 -10.12 7.97 1.87
CA LYS A 43 -10.17 6.77 2.71
C LYS A 43 -8.81 6.10 2.80
N LYS A 44 -8.57 5.45 3.94
CA LYS A 44 -7.44 4.54 4.18
C LYS A 44 -7.99 3.27 4.84
N THR A 45 -7.34 2.13 4.64
CA THR A 45 -7.64 0.92 5.41
C THR A 45 -6.88 0.98 6.74
N ASP A 46 -7.59 0.79 7.84
CA ASP A 46 -6.98 0.67 9.15
C ASP A 46 -6.13 -0.61 9.21
N ASN A 47 -4.83 -0.45 9.44
CA ASN A 47 -3.87 -1.54 9.49
C ASN A 47 -4.09 -2.50 10.68
N ALA A 48 -4.84 -2.09 11.71
CA ALA A 48 -5.12 -2.91 12.90
C ALA A 48 -6.32 -3.84 12.73
N ASN A 49 -7.37 -3.41 12.03
CA ASN A 49 -8.64 -4.16 11.94
C ASN A 49 -9.17 -4.34 10.50
N SER A 50 -8.41 -3.90 9.50
CA SER A 50 -8.74 -3.98 8.07
C SER A 50 -10.03 -3.27 7.65
N LYS A 51 -10.54 -2.33 8.47
CA LYS A 51 -11.74 -1.55 8.14
C LYS A 51 -11.38 -0.30 7.33
N PRO A 52 -12.20 0.08 6.34
CA PRO A 52 -12.04 1.36 5.66
C PRO A 52 -12.41 2.51 6.62
N LEU A 53 -11.54 3.50 6.70
CA LEU A 53 -11.71 4.72 7.48
C LEU A 53 -11.72 5.93 6.55
N ILE A 54 -12.71 6.82 6.69
CA ILE A 54 -12.66 8.15 6.09
C ILE A 54 -11.70 8.98 6.94
N VAL A 55 -10.61 9.43 6.32
CA VAL A 55 -9.53 10.17 7.00
C VAL A 55 -9.55 11.66 6.67
N ASP A 56 -10.29 12.04 5.62
CA ASP A 56 -10.56 13.43 5.25
C ASP A 56 -11.77 13.48 4.28
N SER A 57 -12.36 14.65 4.12
CA SER A 57 -13.41 14.91 3.12
C SER A 57 -13.37 16.35 2.65
N THR A 58 -13.70 16.58 1.39
CA THR A 58 -13.79 17.92 0.82
C THR A 58 -14.93 17.98 -0.18
N ARG A 59 -15.31 19.19 -0.59
CA ARG A 59 -16.30 19.40 -1.65
C ARG A 59 -15.58 19.66 -2.95
N ALA A 60 -15.85 18.84 -3.97
CA ALA A 60 -15.48 19.18 -5.33
C ALA A 60 -16.35 20.34 -5.82
N VAL A 61 -15.76 21.28 -6.53
CA VAL A 61 -16.46 22.38 -7.21
C VAL A 61 -16.02 22.35 -8.66
N ASP A 62 -16.99 22.22 -9.57
CA ASP A 62 -16.72 22.03 -11.00
C ASP A 62 -15.71 20.91 -11.28
N GLY A 63 -15.87 19.79 -10.57
CA GLY A 63 -15.00 18.62 -10.66
C GLY A 63 -13.60 18.76 -10.08
N LYS A 64 -13.24 19.92 -9.52
CA LYS A 64 -11.94 20.19 -8.89
C LYS A 64 -12.01 20.05 -7.37
N PHE A 65 -11.04 19.40 -6.78
CA PHE A 65 -10.91 19.24 -5.33
C PHE A 65 -9.44 19.16 -4.89
N SER A 66 -9.18 19.34 -3.60
CA SER A 66 -7.84 19.18 -3.04
C SER A 66 -7.90 18.59 -1.65
N PHE A 67 -6.93 17.73 -1.34
CA PHE A 67 -6.60 17.30 0.01
C PHE A 67 -5.19 17.75 0.36
N SER A 68 -4.93 18.09 1.63
CA SER A 68 -3.59 18.40 2.13
C SER A 68 -3.41 17.68 3.46
N ARG A 69 -2.33 16.91 3.56
CA ARG A 69 -2.10 16.05 4.72
C ARG A 69 -0.64 15.93 5.04
N THR A 70 -0.36 15.91 6.33
CA THR A 70 0.89 15.43 6.86
C THR A 70 0.88 13.91 6.91
N ILE A 71 1.80 13.26 6.20
CA ILE A 71 1.85 11.80 6.08
C ILE A 71 2.92 11.24 7.01
N PRO A 72 2.53 10.61 8.15
CA PRO A 72 3.49 10.03 9.08
C PRO A 72 4.14 8.75 8.53
N GLU A 73 3.41 8.01 7.69
CA GLU A 73 3.87 6.81 7.00
C GLU A 73 3.25 6.77 5.60
N ILE A 74 4.04 6.43 4.59
CA ILE A 74 3.54 6.19 3.23
C ILE A 74 2.57 5.00 3.32
N ASP A 75 1.39 5.13 2.71
CA ASP A 75 0.40 4.05 2.70
C ASP A 75 -0.54 4.19 1.49
N PHE A 76 -1.40 3.20 1.30
CA PHE A 76 -2.49 3.23 0.34
C PHE A 76 -3.63 4.12 0.81
N TYR A 77 -4.11 4.95 -0.10
CA TYR A 77 -5.29 5.78 0.04
C TYR A 77 -6.25 5.51 -1.11
N ASN A 78 -7.51 5.88 -0.89
CA ASN A 78 -8.57 5.79 -1.87
C ASN A 78 -9.33 7.10 -1.92
N VAL A 79 -9.59 7.60 -3.13
CA VAL A 79 -10.52 8.70 -3.37
C VAL A 79 -11.86 8.15 -3.82
N VAL A 80 -12.93 8.58 -3.15
CA VAL A 80 -14.32 8.19 -3.44
C VAL A 80 -15.16 9.44 -3.61
N ALA A 81 -15.90 9.53 -4.71
CA ALA A 81 -16.86 10.61 -4.94
C ALA A 81 -18.29 10.17 -4.57
N ALA A 82 -19.03 11.05 -3.88
CA ALA A 82 -20.42 10.80 -3.55
C ALA A 82 -21.26 10.62 -4.83
N GLY A 83 -22.07 9.57 -4.86
CA GLY A 83 -22.93 9.26 -6.02
C GLY A 83 -22.21 8.58 -7.18
N LEU A 84 -20.90 8.30 -7.09
CA LEU A 84 -20.18 7.49 -8.08
C LEU A 84 -19.80 6.12 -7.49
N PRO A 85 -19.90 5.04 -8.30
CA PRO A 85 -19.50 3.73 -7.85
C PRO A 85 -17.97 3.57 -7.90
N GLY A 86 -17.39 3.03 -6.83
CA GLY A 86 -15.97 2.65 -6.75
C GLY A 86 -15.04 3.74 -6.21
N GLN A 87 -13.74 3.55 -6.46
CA GLN A 87 -12.69 4.33 -5.86
C GLN A 87 -11.44 4.37 -6.74
N VAL A 88 -10.64 5.44 -6.60
CA VAL A 88 -9.30 5.54 -7.19
C VAL A 88 -8.30 5.25 -6.08
N GLN A 89 -7.57 4.14 -6.19
CA GLN A 89 -6.56 3.76 -5.22
C GLN A 89 -5.18 4.25 -5.65
N PHE A 90 -4.39 4.73 -4.70
CA PHE A 90 -3.04 5.24 -4.94
C PHE A 90 -2.18 5.13 -3.68
N ILE A 91 -0.88 5.32 -3.83
CA ILE A 91 0.07 5.39 -2.71
C ILE A 91 0.47 6.85 -2.54
N TRP A 92 0.26 7.39 -1.34
CA TRP A 92 0.51 8.81 -1.11
C TRP A 92 1.92 9.04 -0.56
N ASP A 93 2.87 9.28 -1.47
CA ASP A 93 4.31 9.46 -1.20
C ASP A 93 4.85 10.85 -1.54
N GLY A 94 4.00 11.76 -2.03
CA GLY A 94 4.38 13.10 -2.45
C GLY A 94 3.20 13.99 -2.82
N ASP A 95 3.48 15.08 -3.53
CA ASP A 95 2.43 15.89 -4.14
C ASP A 95 1.94 15.20 -5.40
N LEU A 96 0.62 15.04 -5.51
CA LEU A 96 -0.03 14.25 -6.54
C LEU A 96 -1.10 15.05 -7.28
N THR A 97 -1.33 14.66 -8.53
CA THR A 97 -2.53 15.06 -9.28
C THR A 97 -3.37 13.84 -9.62
N LEU A 98 -4.70 14.01 -9.64
CA LEU A 98 -5.65 13.00 -10.10
C LEU A 98 -6.45 13.60 -11.25
N GLU A 99 -6.42 12.97 -12.41
CA GLU A 99 -7.08 13.44 -13.62
C GLU A 99 -8.00 12.34 -14.18
N GLY A 100 -9.22 12.68 -14.56
CA GLY A 100 -10.14 11.70 -15.13
C GLY A 100 -11.48 12.30 -15.56
N THR A 101 -12.44 11.42 -15.81
CA THR A 101 -13.82 11.78 -16.14
C THR A 101 -14.79 11.12 -15.17
N ARG A 102 -15.99 11.67 -15.04
CA ARG A 102 -17.05 11.11 -14.19
C ARG A 102 -17.37 9.66 -14.56
N ASP A 103 -17.45 9.37 -15.86
CA ASP A 103 -17.89 8.07 -16.36
C ASP A 103 -16.82 6.98 -16.22
N ALA A 104 -15.55 7.37 -16.25
CA ALA A 104 -14.39 6.50 -16.03
C ALA A 104 -13.70 6.80 -14.69
N PHE A 105 -14.45 7.16 -13.65
CA PHE A 105 -13.86 7.67 -12.39
C PHE A 105 -12.84 6.71 -11.77
N ARG A 106 -13.10 5.39 -11.80
CA ARG A 106 -12.19 4.37 -11.24
C ARG A 106 -10.85 4.26 -12.01
N GLU A 107 -10.84 4.72 -13.25
CA GLU A 107 -9.70 4.67 -14.16
C GLU A 107 -8.95 6.01 -14.19
N ALA A 108 -9.34 6.96 -13.32
CA ALA A 108 -8.63 8.23 -13.21
C ALA A 108 -7.14 8.01 -12.92
N GLU A 109 -6.31 8.78 -13.63
CA GLU A 109 -4.87 8.68 -13.58
C GLU A 109 -4.35 9.49 -12.39
N VAL A 110 -3.49 8.86 -11.58
CA VAL A 110 -2.79 9.54 -10.47
C VAL A 110 -1.33 9.76 -10.88
N LYS A 111 -0.91 11.03 -10.98
CA LYS A 111 0.44 11.44 -11.39
C LYS A 111 1.23 11.97 -10.20
N GLY A 112 2.56 11.94 -10.32
CA GLY A 112 3.49 12.45 -9.30
C GLY A 112 3.95 11.42 -8.27
N SER A 113 3.54 10.15 -8.41
CA SER A 113 3.93 9.05 -7.53
C SER A 113 4.62 7.92 -8.30
N PRO A 114 5.97 7.91 -8.35
CA PRO A 114 6.71 6.77 -8.90
C PRO A 114 6.39 5.44 -8.20
N LEU A 115 5.97 5.49 -6.93
CA LEU A 115 5.59 4.30 -6.20
C LEU A 115 4.21 3.78 -6.63
N THR A 116 3.24 4.67 -6.88
CA THR A 116 1.96 4.31 -7.49
C THR A 116 2.15 3.75 -8.88
N ASP A 117 3.02 4.35 -9.71
CA ASP A 117 3.32 3.86 -11.06
C ASP A 117 3.87 2.43 -11.03
N ARG A 118 4.84 2.15 -10.15
CA ARG A 118 5.38 0.79 -9.97
C ARG A 118 4.32 -0.18 -9.48
N TRP A 119 3.44 0.24 -8.59
CA TRP A 119 2.35 -0.60 -8.10
C TRP A 119 1.32 -0.91 -9.19
N LEU A 120 0.92 0.08 -9.99
CA LEU A 120 0.02 -0.11 -11.13
C LEU A 120 0.64 -1.02 -12.19
N LYS A 121 1.93 -0.86 -12.47
CA LYS A 121 2.68 -1.78 -13.35
C LYS A 121 2.64 -3.21 -12.82
N PHE A 122 2.92 -3.42 -11.54
CA PHE A 122 2.80 -4.74 -10.89
C PHE A 122 1.38 -5.30 -11.01
N GLN A 123 0.36 -4.49 -10.76
CA GLN A 123 -1.04 -4.90 -10.90
C GLN A 123 -1.31 -5.39 -12.33
N ASN A 124 -0.95 -4.61 -13.34
CA ASN A 124 -1.24 -4.93 -14.74
C ASN A 124 -0.44 -6.13 -15.26
N GLU A 125 0.82 -6.29 -14.85
CA GLU A 125 1.70 -7.33 -15.40
C GLU A 125 1.67 -8.64 -14.59
N VAL A 126 1.25 -8.59 -13.31
CA VAL A 126 1.37 -9.74 -12.40
C VAL A 126 0.09 -10.05 -11.63
N ASP A 127 -0.69 -9.05 -11.19
CA ASP A 127 -1.88 -9.36 -10.38
C ASP A 127 -3.12 -9.64 -11.25
N LEU A 128 -3.51 -8.67 -12.09
CA LEU A 128 -4.73 -8.73 -12.91
C LEU A 128 -4.79 -9.97 -13.83
N PRO A 129 -3.73 -10.32 -14.59
CA PRO A 129 -3.80 -11.44 -15.53
C PRO A 129 -4.07 -12.77 -14.83
N TYR A 130 -3.53 -12.96 -13.62
CA TYR A 130 -3.76 -14.17 -12.84
C TYR A 130 -5.10 -14.13 -12.13
N ARG A 131 -5.50 -12.97 -11.60
CA ARG A 131 -6.78 -12.79 -10.92
C ARG A 131 -7.97 -13.12 -11.82
N GLU A 132 -7.95 -12.64 -13.06
CA GLU A 132 -9.02 -12.89 -14.03
C GLU A 132 -9.19 -14.39 -14.31
N VAL A 133 -8.09 -15.07 -14.65
CA VAL A 133 -8.11 -16.51 -14.94
C VAL A 133 -8.50 -17.34 -13.71
N LEU A 134 -8.02 -16.96 -12.52
CA LEU A 134 -8.40 -17.65 -11.28
C LEU A 134 -9.88 -17.47 -10.93
N MET A 135 -10.47 -16.31 -11.24
CA MET A 135 -11.91 -16.09 -11.06
C MET A 135 -12.74 -16.93 -12.03
N ASP A 136 -12.30 -17.07 -13.28
CA ASP A 136 -12.96 -17.94 -14.26
C ASP A 136 -12.89 -19.41 -13.84
N LEU A 137 -11.72 -19.88 -13.39
CA LEU A 137 -11.55 -21.22 -12.84
C LEU A 137 -12.44 -21.48 -11.61
N TYR A 138 -12.57 -20.49 -10.73
CA TYR A 138 -13.49 -20.57 -9.60
C TYR A 138 -14.94 -20.72 -10.06
N ASN A 139 -15.37 -19.92 -11.05
CA ASN A 139 -16.73 -19.99 -11.61
C ASN A 139 -16.99 -21.33 -12.31
N ASP A 140 -16.03 -21.87 -13.05
CA ASP A 140 -16.08 -23.20 -13.66
C ASP A 140 -16.33 -24.29 -12.62
N ARG A 141 -15.56 -24.26 -11.51
CA ARG A 141 -15.75 -25.23 -10.41
C ARG A 141 -17.17 -25.17 -9.84
N GLN A 142 -17.71 -23.97 -9.64
CA GLN A 142 -19.05 -23.80 -9.09
C GLN A 142 -20.14 -24.31 -10.04
N ARG A 143 -19.95 -24.14 -11.36
CA ARG A 143 -20.89 -24.62 -12.38
C ARG A 143 -20.83 -26.13 -12.59
N SER A 144 -19.68 -26.75 -12.35
CA SER A 144 -19.44 -28.19 -12.58
C SER A 144 -19.60 -29.04 -11.31
N THR A 145 -20.60 -28.72 -10.49
CA THR A 145 -20.87 -29.44 -9.23
C THR A 145 -21.13 -30.93 -9.53
N GLY A 146 -20.35 -31.82 -8.92
CA GLY A 146 -20.46 -33.28 -9.10
C GLY A 146 -19.57 -33.87 -10.19
N ASP A 147 -18.92 -33.04 -11.03
CA ASP A 147 -17.95 -33.51 -12.03
C ASP A 147 -16.54 -33.54 -11.44
N THR A 148 -16.09 -34.74 -11.08
CA THR A 148 -14.76 -34.95 -10.50
C THR A 148 -13.62 -34.71 -11.49
N ALA A 149 -13.84 -34.87 -12.80
CA ALA A 149 -12.81 -34.64 -13.81
C ALA A 149 -12.56 -33.13 -13.99
N ILE A 150 -13.62 -32.33 -14.05
CA ILE A 150 -13.52 -30.86 -14.10
C ILE A 150 -12.94 -30.32 -12.79
N ALA A 151 -13.40 -30.82 -11.64
CA ALA A 151 -12.87 -30.39 -10.34
C ALA A 151 -11.35 -30.62 -10.23
N ASN A 152 -10.88 -31.80 -10.68
CA ASN A 152 -9.46 -32.14 -10.70
C ASN A 152 -8.65 -31.28 -11.68
N ARG A 153 -9.19 -31.00 -12.88
CA ARG A 153 -8.55 -30.11 -13.86
C ARG A 153 -8.39 -28.70 -13.29
N VAL A 154 -9.48 -28.13 -12.77
CA VAL A 154 -9.48 -26.78 -12.19
C VAL A 154 -8.50 -26.70 -11.01
N ALA A 155 -8.49 -27.69 -10.12
CA ALA A 155 -7.56 -27.70 -8.98
C ALA A 155 -6.08 -27.70 -9.41
N ARG A 156 -5.74 -28.44 -10.47
CA ARG A 156 -4.36 -28.45 -11.01
C ARG A 156 -3.99 -27.11 -11.63
N GLU A 157 -4.87 -26.52 -12.43
CA GLU A 157 -4.63 -25.22 -13.06
C GLU A 157 -4.53 -24.08 -12.03
N GLU A 158 -5.43 -24.04 -11.04
CA GLU A 158 -5.35 -23.07 -9.94
C GLU A 158 -4.02 -23.19 -9.19
N LYS A 159 -3.59 -24.42 -8.88
CA LYS A 159 -2.32 -24.67 -8.19
C LYS A 159 -1.13 -24.18 -9.03
N ARG A 160 -1.13 -24.47 -10.34
CA ARG A 160 -0.08 -24.04 -11.27
C ARG A 160 -0.02 -22.51 -11.35
N LEU A 161 -1.15 -21.86 -11.62
CA LEU A 161 -1.24 -20.41 -11.77
C LEU A 161 -0.87 -19.67 -10.49
N LYS A 162 -1.32 -20.15 -9.32
CA LYS A 162 -0.91 -19.57 -8.03
C LYS A 162 0.59 -19.70 -7.79
N ALA A 163 1.18 -20.86 -8.12
CA ALA A 163 2.63 -21.05 -8.00
C ALA A 163 3.42 -20.08 -8.90
N GLU A 164 2.99 -19.92 -10.16
CA GLU A 164 3.60 -18.97 -11.10
C GLU A 164 3.45 -17.51 -10.64
N GLN A 165 2.26 -17.13 -10.18
CA GLN A 165 2.02 -15.79 -9.64
C GLN A 165 2.92 -15.53 -8.43
N ASN A 166 2.92 -16.44 -7.45
CA ASN A 166 3.73 -16.33 -6.24
C ASN A 166 5.22 -16.23 -6.58
N GLN A 167 5.70 -17.00 -7.55
CA GLN A 167 7.09 -16.90 -8.01
C GLN A 167 7.41 -15.49 -8.53
N LYS A 168 6.56 -14.92 -9.41
CA LYS A 168 6.74 -13.55 -9.93
C LYS A 168 6.73 -12.51 -8.80
N VAL A 169 5.84 -12.66 -7.82
CA VAL A 169 5.80 -11.76 -6.66
C VAL A 169 7.09 -11.88 -5.83
N ALA A 170 7.56 -13.10 -5.57
CA ALA A 170 8.79 -13.34 -4.82
C ALA A 170 10.01 -12.74 -5.54
N GLU A 171 10.08 -12.86 -6.87
CA GLU A 171 11.14 -12.24 -7.69
C GLU A 171 11.14 -10.71 -7.56
N GLN A 172 9.97 -10.06 -7.64
CA GLN A 172 9.84 -8.61 -7.45
C GLN A 172 10.33 -8.15 -6.07
N ILE A 173 9.95 -8.86 -5.01
CA ILE A 173 10.36 -8.56 -3.63
C ILE A 173 11.89 -8.73 -3.48
N LYS A 174 12.43 -9.86 -3.95
CA LYS A 174 13.85 -10.20 -3.81
C LYS A 174 14.76 -9.29 -4.64
N ALA A 175 14.29 -8.81 -5.78
CA ALA A 175 15.05 -7.89 -6.65
C ALA A 175 15.14 -6.48 -6.06
N ASN A 176 14.15 -6.05 -5.27
CA ASN A 176 14.06 -4.67 -4.76
C ASN A 176 13.78 -4.61 -3.24
N PRO A 177 14.63 -5.19 -2.37
CA PRO A 177 14.34 -5.28 -0.93
C PRO A 177 14.30 -3.93 -0.20
N ASP A 178 14.87 -2.87 -0.77
CA ASP A 178 14.81 -1.49 -0.25
C ASP A 178 13.64 -0.67 -0.82
N SER A 179 12.64 -1.34 -1.42
CA SER A 179 11.45 -0.68 -1.95
C SER A 179 10.27 -0.81 -0.98
N GLN A 180 9.59 0.32 -0.74
CA GLN A 180 8.30 0.33 -0.02
C GLN A 180 7.27 -0.60 -0.69
N LEU A 181 7.33 -0.75 -2.03
CA LEU A 181 6.48 -1.70 -2.75
C LEU A 181 6.75 -3.15 -2.30
N SER A 182 8.01 -3.52 -2.08
CA SER A 182 8.37 -4.87 -1.61
C SER A 182 7.83 -5.15 -0.21
N LEU A 183 7.80 -4.15 0.68
CA LEU A 183 7.12 -4.27 1.96
C LEU A 183 5.61 -4.54 1.78
N TYR A 184 4.95 -3.81 0.88
CA TYR A 184 3.52 -4.00 0.59
C TYR A 184 3.23 -5.37 0.02
N LEU A 185 3.98 -5.78 -1.00
CA LEU A 185 3.84 -7.09 -1.63
C LEU A 185 4.07 -8.21 -0.61
N LEU A 186 5.14 -8.12 0.19
CA LEU A 186 5.37 -9.14 1.21
C LEU A 186 4.26 -9.17 2.25
N ASN A 187 3.77 -8.01 2.71
CA ASN A 187 2.65 -7.95 3.64
C ASN A 187 1.34 -8.54 3.05
N TRP A 188 1.12 -8.47 1.74
CA TRP A 188 -0.06 -9.08 1.10
C TRP A 188 0.11 -10.58 0.80
N TYR A 189 1.31 -11.01 0.40
CA TYR A 189 1.54 -12.37 -0.10
C TYR A 189 2.28 -13.28 0.90
N TRP A 190 2.63 -12.83 2.12
CA TRP A 190 3.43 -13.64 3.05
C TRP A 190 2.86 -15.04 3.31
N ASN A 191 1.53 -15.19 3.34
CA ASN A 191 0.85 -16.45 3.58
C ASN A 191 0.77 -17.35 2.34
N GLN A 192 1.20 -16.84 1.18
CA GLN A 192 1.31 -17.59 -0.07
C GLN A 192 2.68 -18.23 -0.25
N PHE A 193 3.65 -17.89 0.62
CA PHE A 193 5.00 -18.45 0.62
C PHE A 193 5.19 -19.43 1.79
N PRO A 194 6.13 -20.38 1.69
CA PRO A 194 6.65 -21.06 2.86
C PRO A 194 7.11 -20.04 3.91
N LYS A 195 6.74 -20.24 5.18
CA LYS A 195 7.01 -19.28 6.27
C LYS A 195 8.49 -18.89 6.35
N ALA A 196 9.40 -19.86 6.18
CA ALA A 196 10.84 -19.62 6.16
C ALA A 196 11.28 -18.70 5.01
N GLU A 197 10.67 -18.83 3.84
CA GLU A 197 10.96 -17.98 2.68
C GLU A 197 10.45 -16.55 2.90
N ALA A 198 9.21 -16.39 3.36
CA ALA A 198 8.67 -15.07 3.71
C ALA A 198 9.51 -14.39 4.80
N ARG A 199 10.02 -15.15 5.77
CA ARG A 199 10.94 -14.65 6.79
C ARG A 199 12.26 -14.19 6.20
N ALA A 200 12.86 -14.97 5.31
CA ALA A 200 14.09 -14.56 4.62
C ALA A 200 13.89 -13.29 3.78
N MET A 201 12.74 -13.12 3.12
CA MET A 201 12.40 -11.87 2.42
C MET A 201 12.25 -10.69 3.40
N TYR A 202 11.57 -10.90 4.53
CA TYR A 202 11.40 -9.88 5.57
C TYR A 202 12.72 -9.43 6.18
N ASP A 203 13.63 -10.36 6.46
CA ASP A 203 14.92 -10.06 7.07
C ASP A 203 15.84 -9.27 6.13
N LYS A 204 15.65 -9.41 4.81
CA LYS A 204 16.36 -8.62 3.78
C LYS A 204 15.77 -7.24 3.54
N LEU A 205 14.53 -6.95 3.98
CA LEU A 205 13.97 -5.61 3.86
C LEU A 205 14.84 -4.59 4.58
N SER A 206 14.95 -3.41 3.99
CA SER A 206 15.70 -2.29 4.57
C SER A 206 15.32 -1.99 6.02
N SER A 207 16.32 -1.63 6.82
CA SER A 207 16.15 -1.32 8.24
C SER A 207 15.24 -0.10 8.45
N SER A 208 15.19 0.82 7.49
CA SER A 208 14.30 1.99 7.48
C SER A 208 12.82 1.60 7.60
N PHE A 209 12.43 0.44 7.07
CA PHE A 209 11.05 -0.04 7.12
C PHE A 209 10.66 -0.69 8.44
N LYS A 210 11.61 -1.06 9.33
CA LYS A 210 11.28 -1.80 10.56
C LYS A 210 10.41 -0.99 11.53
N SER A 211 10.44 0.34 11.44
CA SER A 211 9.56 1.23 12.20
C SER A 211 8.14 1.33 11.62
N HIS A 212 7.96 0.96 10.35
CA HIS A 212 6.69 1.02 9.62
C HIS A 212 5.66 0.05 10.22
N THR A 213 4.39 0.48 10.27
CA THR A 213 3.30 -0.30 10.88
C THR A 213 3.17 -1.69 10.26
N LEU A 214 3.22 -1.77 8.92
CA LEU A 214 3.17 -3.04 8.19
C LEU A 214 4.33 -3.97 8.51
N ALA A 215 5.56 -3.46 8.64
CA ALA A 215 6.72 -4.29 8.94
C ALA A 215 6.63 -4.89 10.36
N LYS A 216 6.12 -4.14 11.33
CA LYS A 216 5.85 -4.63 12.69
C LYS A 216 4.77 -5.70 12.71
N ARG A 217 3.68 -5.49 11.96
CA ARG A 217 2.60 -6.48 11.82
C ARG A 217 3.14 -7.78 11.21
N LEU A 218 3.87 -7.66 10.10
CA LEU A 218 4.45 -8.80 9.40
C LEU A 218 5.47 -9.55 10.28
N GLN A 219 6.28 -8.84 11.08
CA GLN A 219 7.17 -9.46 12.04
C GLN A 219 6.42 -10.40 13.00
N ASN A 220 5.26 -9.97 13.49
CA ASN A 220 4.44 -10.78 14.39
C ASN A 220 3.79 -11.98 13.68
N GLN A 221 3.38 -11.83 12.42
CA GLN A 221 2.83 -12.93 11.60
C GLN A 221 3.88 -14.00 11.27
N LEU A 222 5.16 -13.61 11.21
CA LEU A 222 6.29 -14.48 10.87
C LEU A 222 6.99 -15.10 12.09
N LYS A 223 6.55 -14.82 13.32
CA LYS A 223 6.94 -15.56 14.53
C LYS A 223 6.27 -16.93 14.50
#